data_AF-A0A1W0VYA9-F1
#
_entry.id   AF-A0A1W0VYA9-F1
#
_cell.length_a   1.000
_cell.length_b   1.000
_cell.length_c   1.000
_cell.angle_alpha   90.00
_cell.angle_beta   90.00
_cell.angle_gamma   90.00
#
_symmetry.space_group_name_H-M   'P 1'
#
loop_
_entity.id
_entity.type
_entity.pdbx_description
1 polymer ?
#
loop_
_entity_poly.entity_id
_entity_poly.type
_entity_poly.pdbx_seq_one_letter_code
_entity_poly.pdbx_strand_id
1 'polypeptide(L)'
;MSNFLTYNCVFCTSMPIEESVTHLFLDCPFAQTCWATLGLIVPHLQDPFLTVVMFKAQLHCPFALEILITMSWSIWSIRNDLIFKGIQPSVQRCKAIFRKEFALVILRAKAAYQPHISQWLDHYV
;
A
#
# COMPACT_ATOMS: atom_id res chain seq x y z
N MET A 1 -2.89 14.31 25.42
CA MET A 1 -4.03 13.40 25.63
C MET A 1 -4.34 12.75 24.29
N SER A 2 -3.91 11.50 24.11
CA SER A 2 -4.02 10.75 22.86
C SER A 2 -5.44 10.24 22.66
N ASN A 3 -6.07 10.66 21.55
CA ASN A 3 -7.43 10.33 21.11
C ASN A 3 -7.61 8.84 20.76
N PHE A 4 -7.56 7.94 21.75
CA PHE A 4 -7.95 6.53 21.57
C PHE A 4 -9.47 6.31 21.57
N LEU A 5 -10.28 7.37 21.64
CA LEU A 5 -11.74 7.29 21.81
C LEU A 5 -12.53 7.18 20.50
N THR A 6 -11.86 7.12 19.35
CA THR A 6 -12.55 7.03 18.06
C THR A 6 -11.87 6.00 17.17
N TYR A 7 -12.66 5.05 16.64
CA TYR A 7 -12.23 4.06 15.65
C TYR A 7 -12.00 4.70 14.26
N ASN A 8 -11.61 5.97 14.22
CA ASN A 8 -11.44 6.73 12.99
C ASN A 8 -10.06 6.47 12.38
N CYS A 9 -9.99 6.53 11.06
CA CYS A 9 -8.74 6.39 10.34
C CYS A 9 -7.79 7.53 10.70
N VAL A 10 -6.59 7.15 11.14
CA VAL A 10 -5.57 8.09 11.60
C VAL A 10 -5.01 8.99 10.50
N PHE A 11 -5.26 8.64 9.23
CA PHE A 11 -4.88 9.44 8.07
C PHE A 11 -5.92 10.51 7.70
N CYS A 12 -7.15 10.39 8.20
CA CYS A 12 -8.28 11.25 7.82
C CYS A 12 -8.51 12.34 8.87
N THR A 13 -7.60 13.31 8.95
CA THR A 13 -7.64 14.38 9.98
C THR A 13 -8.67 15.48 9.69
N SER A 14 -8.95 15.76 8.42
CA SER A 14 -9.85 16.85 8.01
C SER A 14 -11.33 16.45 8.02
N MET A 15 -11.63 15.18 7.74
CA MET A 15 -12.96 14.59 7.85
C MET A 15 -12.82 13.22 8.51
N PRO A 16 -13.17 13.08 9.80
CA PRO A 16 -13.08 11.81 10.49
C PRO A 16 -13.97 10.76 9.84
N ILE A 17 -13.37 9.65 9.42
CA ILE A 17 -14.05 8.51 8.82
C ILE A 17 -13.69 7.28 9.66
N GLU A 18 -14.67 6.44 9.97
CA GLU A 18 -14.45 5.17 10.65
C GLU A 18 -13.49 4.28 9.85
N GLU A 19 -12.47 3.76 10.51
CA GLU A 19 -11.48 2.90 9.88
C GLU A 19 -12.03 1.49 9.72
N SER A 20 -12.33 1.12 8.47
CA SER A 20 -12.50 -0.28 8.06
C SER A 20 -11.25 -0.77 7.31
N VAL A 21 -11.15 -2.08 7.10
CA VAL A 21 -10.10 -2.66 6.25
C VAL A 21 -10.17 -2.09 4.83
N THR A 22 -11.37 -1.97 4.27
CA THR A 22 -11.59 -1.38 2.95
C THR A 22 -11.16 0.08 2.92
N HIS A 23 -11.52 0.86 3.95
CA HIS A 23 -11.10 2.25 4.01
C HIS A 23 -9.58 2.38 4.12
N LEU A 24 -8.96 1.67 5.05
CA LEU A 24 -7.51 1.76 5.28
C LEU A 24 -6.70 1.46 4.03
N PHE A 25 -7.10 0.45 3.25
CA PHE A 25 -6.33 0.01 2.09
C PHE A 25 -6.80 0.57 0.77
N LEU A 26 -8.06 0.99 0.59
CA LEU A 26 -8.61 1.39 -0.71
C LEU A 26 -9.19 2.81 -0.70
N ASP A 27 -10.09 3.12 0.24
CA ASP A 27 -10.85 4.39 0.18
C ASP A 27 -10.11 5.58 0.79
N CYS A 28 -9.14 5.32 1.68
CA CYS A 28 -8.39 6.38 2.34
C CYS A 28 -7.58 7.19 1.32
N PRO A 29 -7.65 8.53 1.31
CA PRO A 29 -6.88 9.36 0.38
C PRO A 29 -5.37 9.10 0.45
N PHE A 30 -4.84 8.83 1.66
CA PHE A 30 -3.43 8.45 1.82
C PHE A 30 -3.12 7.13 1.10
N ALA A 31 -3.97 6.11 1.24
CA ALA A 31 -3.78 4.84 0.55
C ALA A 31 -3.87 5.01 -0.97
N GLN A 32 -4.84 5.78 -1.47
CA GLN A 32 -4.98 6.08 -2.90
C GLN A 32 -3.74 6.76 -3.47
N THR A 33 -3.16 7.72 -2.76
CA THR A 33 -1.90 8.35 -3.19
C THR A 33 -0.72 7.37 -3.18
N CYS A 34 -0.69 6.39 -2.26
CA CYS A 34 0.30 5.32 -2.27
C CYS A 34 0.15 4.40 -3.49
N TRP A 35 -1.08 3.97 -3.82
CA TRP A 35 -1.35 3.19 -5.03
C TRP A 35 -1.00 3.94 -6.32
N ALA A 36 -1.30 5.24 -6.37
CA ALA A 36 -0.95 6.09 -7.51
C ALA A 36 0.56 6.12 -7.78
N THR A 37 1.40 5.90 -6.75
CA THR A 37 2.86 5.80 -6.97
C THR A 37 3.24 4.61 -7.83
N LEU A 38 2.44 3.53 -7.85
CA LEU A 38 2.58 2.33 -8.68
C LEU A 38 1.86 2.47 -10.04
N GLY A 39 1.31 3.64 -10.35
CA GLY A 39 0.46 3.85 -11.53
C GLY A 39 -0.92 3.22 -11.40
N LEU A 40 -1.34 2.82 -10.20
CA LEU A 40 -2.64 2.19 -9.96
C LEU A 40 -3.72 3.21 -9.66
N ILE A 41 -4.87 3.05 -10.32
CA ILE A 41 -6.09 3.81 -10.07
C ILE A 41 -7.04 2.93 -9.27
N VAL A 42 -7.46 3.41 -8.10
CA VAL A 42 -8.45 2.74 -7.26
C VAL A 42 -9.83 2.97 -7.87
N PRO A 43 -10.54 1.93 -8.33
CA PRO A 43 -11.87 2.08 -8.89
C PRO A 43 -12.87 2.34 -7.75
N HIS A 44 -13.91 3.14 -8.01
CA HIS A 44 -15.01 3.35 -7.06
C HIS A 44 -15.98 2.15 -7.09
N LEU A 45 -15.55 1.04 -6.48
CA LEU A 45 -16.33 -0.19 -6.38
C LEU A 45 -16.66 -0.51 -4.93
N GLN A 46 -17.82 -1.13 -4.71
CA GLN A 46 -18.20 -1.61 -3.38
C GLN A 46 -17.49 -2.92 -2.98
N ASP A 47 -16.99 -3.68 -3.96
CA ASP A 47 -16.34 -4.97 -3.73
C ASP A 47 -14.79 -4.83 -3.73
N PRO A 48 -14.13 -5.04 -2.57
CA PRO A 48 -12.67 -5.04 -2.47
C PRO A 48 -12.00 -6.11 -3.35
N PHE A 49 -12.65 -7.27 -3.55
CA PHE A 49 -12.06 -8.34 -4.36
C PHE A 49 -12.01 -7.98 -5.83
N LEU A 50 -13.05 -7.33 -6.35
CA LEU A 50 -13.05 -6.82 -7.72
C LEU A 50 -11.97 -5.75 -7.93
N THR A 51 -11.72 -4.91 -6.91
CA THR A 51 -10.61 -3.93 -6.95
C THR A 51 -9.25 -4.62 -7.08
N VAL A 52 -9.01 -5.71 -6.36
CA VAL A 52 -7.77 -6.50 -6.49
C VAL A 52 -7.64 -7.10 -7.89
N VAL A 53 -8.73 -7.61 -8.48
CA VAL A 53 -8.72 -8.11 -9.87
C VAL A 53 -8.34 -7.00 -10.85
N MET A 54 -8.89 -5.80 -10.68
CA MET A 54 -8.55 -4.64 -11.52
C MET A 54 -7.10 -4.18 -11.33
N PHE A 55 -6.57 -4.17 -10.12
CA PHE A 55 -5.16 -3.86 -9.89
C PHE A 55 -4.24 -4.86 -10.59
N LYS A 56 -4.55 -6.16 -10.52
CA LYS A 56 -3.81 -7.19 -11.26
C LYS A 56 -3.86 -6.94 -12.77
N ALA A 57 -5.02 -6.56 -13.29
CA ALA A 57 -5.18 -6.20 -14.69
C ALA A 57 -4.31 -4.99 -15.05
N GLN A 58 -4.29 -3.92 -14.23
CA GLN A 58 -3.49 -2.72 -14.48
C GLN A 58 -1.96 -2.96 -14.41
N LEU A 59 -1.48 -3.84 -13.52
CA LEU A 59 -0.04 -4.11 -13.36
C LEU A 59 0.56 -4.96 -14.47
N HIS A 60 -0.25 -5.77 -15.16
CA HIS A 60 0.16 -6.62 -16.28
C HIS A 60 1.43 -7.48 -16.03
N CYS A 61 1.68 -7.91 -14.79
CA CYS A 61 2.87 -8.69 -14.43
C CYS A 61 2.51 -9.96 -13.62
N PRO A 62 3.33 -11.03 -13.71
CA PRO A 62 3.03 -12.30 -13.04
C PRO A 62 3.16 -12.23 -11.52
N PHE A 63 3.84 -11.21 -10.98
CA PHE A 63 4.06 -10.98 -9.56
C PHE A 63 3.21 -9.82 -9.00
N ALA A 64 2.05 -9.55 -9.62
CA ALA A 64 1.17 -8.47 -9.21
C ALA A 64 0.73 -8.60 -7.75
N LEU A 65 0.45 -9.82 -7.26
CA LEU A 65 0.01 -10.01 -5.88
C LEU A 65 1.10 -9.66 -4.87
N GLU A 66 2.36 -9.94 -5.19
CA GLU A 66 3.51 -9.58 -4.37
C GLU A 66 3.63 -8.05 -4.24
N ILE A 67 3.39 -7.32 -5.34
CA ILE A 67 3.33 -5.84 -5.31
C ILE A 67 2.20 -5.38 -4.40
N LEU A 68 0.98 -5.90 -4.61
CA LEU A 68 -0.20 -5.47 -3.84
C LEU A 68 -0.06 -5.75 -2.35
N ILE A 69 0.36 -6.96 -1.99
CA ILE A 69 0.58 -7.36 -0.59
C ILE A 69 1.65 -6.49 0.05
N THR A 70 2.74 -6.21 -0.66
CA THR A 70 3.84 -5.40 -0.11
C THR A 70 3.45 -3.93 0.07
N MET A 71 2.66 -3.37 -0.84
CA MET A 71 2.15 -2.00 -0.68
C MET A 71 1.15 -1.92 0.47
N SER A 72 0.24 -2.89 0.60
CA SER A 72 -0.66 -2.98 1.77
C SER A 72 0.12 -3.07 3.09
N TRP A 73 1.18 -3.90 3.13
CA TRP A 73 2.07 -3.97 4.28
C TRP A 73 2.75 -2.63 4.59
N SER A 74 3.14 -1.89 3.56
CA SER A 74 3.78 -0.57 3.70
C SER A 74 2.82 0.47 4.26
N ILE A 75 1.57 0.52 3.76
CA ILE A 75 0.50 1.38 4.27
C ILE A 75 0.21 1.06 5.75
N TRP A 76 0.06 -0.22 6.07
CA TRP A 76 -0.16 -0.67 7.45
C TRP A 76 1.01 -0.31 8.37
N SER A 77 2.25 -0.43 7.89
CA SER A 77 3.45 -0.03 8.64
C SER A 77 3.47 1.47 8.94
N ILE A 78 3.12 2.31 7.94
CA ILE A 78 3.00 3.76 8.14
C ILE A 78 1.93 4.09 9.19
N ARG A 79 0.77 3.43 9.12
CA ARG A 79 -0.31 3.60 10.11
C ARG A 79 0.19 3.28 11.52
N ASN A 80 0.87 2.15 11.68
CA ASN A 80 1.38 1.74 12.98
C ASN A 80 2.48 2.66 13.51
N ASP A 81 3.37 3.14 12.64
CA ASP A 81 4.38 4.12 13.04
C ASP A 81 3.74 5.43 13.52
N LEU A 82 2.64 5.87 12.91
CA LEU A 82 1.88 7.02 13.40
C LEU A 82 1.25 6.74 14.77
N ILE A 83 0.55 5.61 14.93
CA ILE A 83 -0.16 5.26 16.18
C ILE A 83 0.81 5.03 17.35
N PHE A 84 1.84 4.23 17.14
CA PHE A 84 2.70 3.74 18.22
C PHE A 84 3.97 4.55 18.43
N LYS A 85 4.42 5.29 17.41
CA LYS A 85 5.67 6.07 17.46
C LYS A 85 5.47 7.56 17.20
N GLY A 86 4.26 7.99 16.84
CA GLY A 86 3.97 9.40 16.52
C GLY A 86 4.67 9.89 15.24
N ILE A 87 5.17 8.99 14.40
CA ILE A 87 5.90 9.40 13.19
C ILE A 87 4.90 9.78 12.11
N GLN A 88 5.02 11.01 11.60
CA GLN A 88 4.10 11.53 10.59
C GLN A 88 4.12 10.68 9.30
N PRO A 89 2.93 10.42 8.73
CA PRO A 89 2.81 9.66 7.50
C PRO A 89 3.29 10.51 6.31
N SER A 90 3.98 9.87 5.37
CA SER A 90 4.27 10.47 4.07
C SER A 90 4.33 9.40 3.00
N VAL A 91 3.92 9.76 1.79
CA VAL A 91 3.93 8.85 0.63
C VAL A 91 5.36 8.40 0.32
N GLN A 92 6.35 9.30 0.48
CA GLN A 92 7.77 9.00 0.29
C GLN A 92 8.27 7.92 1.26
N ARG A 93 7.89 8.00 2.55
CA ARG A 93 8.21 6.94 3.51
C ARG A 93 7.52 5.62 3.16
N CYS A 94 6.26 5.67 2.73
CA CYS A 94 5.55 4.48 2.27
C CYS A 94 6.29 3.80 1.10
N LYS A 95 6.70 4.59 0.08
CA LYS A 95 7.53 4.11 -1.04
C LYS A 95 8.86 3.50 -0.57
N ALA A 96 9.52 4.11 0.42
CA ALA A 96 10.79 3.60 0.94
C ALA A 96 10.62 2.25 1.67
N ILE A 97 9.57 2.12 2.49
CA ILE A 97 9.22 0.85 3.13
C ILE A 97 8.88 -0.19 2.07
N PHE A 98 8.05 0.16 1.08
CA PHE A 98 7.69 -0.72 -0.02
C PHE A 98 8.92 -1.26 -0.75
N ARG A 99 9.85 -0.38 -1.15
CA ARG A 99 11.09 -0.79 -1.83
C ARG A 99 11.90 -1.79 -1.01
N LYS A 100 12.07 -1.50 0.29
CA LYS A 100 12.81 -2.37 1.20
C LYS A 100 12.14 -3.74 1.36
N GLU A 101 10.85 -3.77 1.61
CA GLU A 101 10.11 -5.02 1.86
C GLU A 101 9.95 -5.83 0.56
N PHE A 102 9.73 -5.17 -0.57
CA PHE A 102 9.60 -5.84 -1.86
C PHE A 102 10.91 -6.50 -2.28
N ALA A 103 12.05 -5.86 -2.05
CA ALA A 103 13.36 -6.46 -2.25
C ALA A 103 13.52 -7.77 -1.45
N LEU A 104 13.05 -7.82 -0.20
CA LEU A 104 13.07 -9.03 0.63
C LEU A 104 12.12 -10.12 0.13
N VAL A 105 10.93 -9.75 -0.34
CA VAL A 105 9.97 -10.69 -0.95
C VAL A 105 10.59 -11.36 -2.19
N ILE A 106 11.28 -10.59 -3.02
CA ILE A 106 11.94 -11.09 -4.24
C ILE A 106 13.09 -12.04 -3.93
N LEU A 107 13.92 -11.71 -2.93
CA LEU A 107 15.03 -12.57 -2.51
C LEU A 107 14.55 -13.95 -2.03
N ARG A 108 13.31 -14.03 -1.55
CA ARG A 108 12.67 -15.28 -1.07
C ARG A 108 11.79 -15.94 -2.13
N ALA A 109 11.43 -15.23 -3.20
CA ALA A 109 10.66 -15.77 -4.32
C ALA A 109 11.52 -16.72 -5.17
N LYS A 110 10.88 -17.61 -5.94
CA LYS A 110 11.58 -18.55 -6.83
C LYS A 110 12.59 -17.80 -7.71
N ALA A 111 13.84 -18.28 -7.75
CA ALA A 111 14.96 -17.67 -8.47
C ALA A 111 14.64 -17.32 -9.94
N ALA A 112 13.70 -18.03 -10.57
CA ALA A 112 13.23 -17.77 -11.93
C ALA A 112 12.63 -16.37 -12.15
N TYR A 113 12.10 -15.71 -11.11
CA TYR A 113 11.49 -14.38 -11.25
C TYR A 113 12.46 -13.22 -11.00
N GLN A 114 13.64 -13.47 -10.42
CA GLN A 114 14.57 -12.40 -10.05
C GLN A 114 14.93 -11.43 -11.20
N PRO A 115 15.27 -11.90 -12.42
CA PRO A 115 15.70 -10.98 -13.49
C PRO A 115 14.59 -10.00 -13.90
N HIS A 116 13.35 -10.48 -13.96
CA HIS A 116 12.21 -9.66 -14.38
C HIS A 116 11.83 -8.65 -13.30
N ILE A 117 12.00 -9.00 -12.02
CA ILE A 117 11.64 -8.11 -10.94
C ILE A 117 12.72 -7.05 -10.68
N SER A 118 14.01 -7.38 -10.80
CA SER A 118 15.09 -6.38 -10.77
C SER A 118 14.88 -5.31 -11.85
N GLN A 119 14.58 -5.74 -13.09
CA GLN A 119 14.30 -4.82 -14.19
C GLN A 119 13.07 -3.94 -13.92
N TRP A 120 11.99 -4.50 -13.35
CA TRP A 120 10.81 -3.72 -13.00
C TRP A 120 11.09 -2.71 -11.88
N LEU A 121 11.84 -3.10 -10.86
CA LEU A 121 12.26 -2.23 -9.78
C LEU A 121 13.12 -1.07 -10.28
N ASP A 122 14.06 -1.33 -11.18
CA ASP A 122 14.93 -0.30 -11.75
C ASP A 122 14.14 0.74 -12.57
N HIS A 123 13.07 0.33 -13.27
CA HIS A 123 12.17 1.26 -13.97
C HIS A 123 11.21 2.01 -13.03
N TYR A 124 10.96 1.49 -11.83
CA TYR A 124 10.18 2.16 -10.79
C TYR A 124 11.00 3.22 -10.02
N VAL A 125 12.33 3.28 -10.23
CA VAL A 125 13.23 4.22 -9.56
C VAL A 125 12.99 5.66 -9.99
#